data_AF-A0A8S1B8H0-F1
#
_entry.id   AF-A0A8S1B8H0-F1
#
_cell.length_a   1.000
_cell.length_b   1.000
_cell.length_c   1.000
_cell.angle_alpha   90.00
_cell.angle_beta   90.00
_cell.angle_gamma   90.00
#
_symmetry.space_group_name_H-M   'P 1'
#
loop_
_entity.id
_entity.type
_entity.pdbx_description
1 polymer ?
#
loop_
_entity_poly.entity_id
_entity_poly.type
_entity_poly.pdbx_seq_one_letter_code
_entity_poly.pdbx_strand_id
1 'polypeptide(L)'
;MWQDTRLSVDITRFDKAALDLKEILSNWYNNTLESQLQSLSATAANNYYLWKFTKNYDRSQIANPLLKSNSGWARTSQDKADTFANYLSNVFRPNEAKDRL
;
A
#
# COMPACT_ATOMS: atom_id res chain seq x y z
N MET A 1 -4.58 2.12 26.88
CA MET A 1 -4.48 0.73 27.41
C MET A 1 -3.10 0.08 27.20
N TRP A 2 -2.51 -0.15 26.01
CA TRP A 2 -1.04 -0.44 25.95
C TRP A 2 -0.22 0.80 26.35
N GLN A 3 -0.57 1.99 25.82
CA GLN A 3 0.19 3.22 26.09
C GLN A 3 0.33 3.52 27.59
N ASP A 4 -0.59 3.02 28.42
CA ASP A 4 -0.61 3.18 29.87
C ASP A 4 0.10 2.01 30.61
N THR A 5 -0.14 0.76 30.22
CA THR A 5 0.37 -0.42 30.93
C THR A 5 1.74 -0.90 30.44
N ARG A 6 2.12 -0.57 29.19
CA ARG A 6 3.32 -1.05 28.48
C ARG A 6 3.50 -2.57 28.47
N LEU A 7 2.42 -3.34 28.67
CA LEU A 7 2.46 -4.79 28.68
C LEU A 7 2.38 -5.36 27.26
N SER A 8 3.28 -6.29 26.93
CA SER A 8 3.31 -6.97 25.62
C SER A 8 2.10 -7.87 25.35
N VAL A 9 1.37 -8.25 26.40
CA VAL A 9 0.14 -9.05 26.29
C VAL A 9 -1.00 -8.23 25.67
N ASP A 10 -1.09 -6.93 25.98
CA ASP A 10 -2.18 -6.08 25.51
C ASP A 10 -2.05 -5.78 24.02
N ILE A 11 -0.83 -5.53 23.53
CA ILE A 11 -0.57 -5.34 22.09
C ILE A 11 -0.82 -6.62 21.31
N THR A 12 -0.39 -7.78 21.83
CA THR A 12 -0.65 -9.08 21.16
C THR A 12 -2.15 -9.36 21.04
N ARG A 13 -2.93 -9.06 22.09
CA ARG A 13 -4.39 -9.22 22.07
C ARG A 13 -5.05 -8.28 21.06
N PHE A 14 -4.58 -7.03 20.99
CA PHE A 14 -5.06 -6.06 20.02
C PHE A 14 -4.73 -6.48 18.58
N ASP A 15 -3.48 -6.86 18.30
CA ASP A 15 -3.04 -7.28 16.97
C ASP A 15 -3.83 -8.51 16.51
N LYS A 16 -4.05 -9.47 17.40
CA LYS A 16 -4.90 -10.62 17.11
C LYS A 16 -6.33 -10.19 16.76
N ALA A 17 -6.97 -9.37 17.58
CA ALA A 17 -8.33 -8.89 17.30
C ALA A 17 -8.41 -8.09 15.99
N ALA A 18 -7.38 -7.29 15.68
CA ALA A 18 -7.29 -6.54 14.43
C ALA A 18 -7.11 -7.45 13.21
N LEU A 19 -6.30 -8.51 13.33
CA LEU A 19 -6.15 -9.54 12.31
C LEU A 19 -7.46 -10.30 12.08
N ASP A 20 -8.11 -10.76 13.16
CA ASP A 20 -9.39 -11.46 13.10
C ASP A 20 -10.45 -10.59 12.40
N LEU A 21 -10.54 -9.31 12.77
CA LEU A 21 -11.45 -8.36 12.12
C LEU A 21 -11.15 -8.20 10.62
N LYS A 22 -9.87 -8.05 10.28
CA LYS A 22 -9.44 -7.91 8.89
C LYS A 22 -9.79 -9.15 8.07
N GLU A 23 -9.62 -10.34 8.64
CA GLU A 23 -9.98 -11.61 8.00
C GLU A 23 -11.49 -11.70 7.78
N ILE A 24 -12.30 -11.39 8.80
CA ILE A 24 -13.77 -11.40 8.69
C ILE A 24 -14.24 -10.42 7.60
N LEU A 25 -13.70 -9.20 7.58
CA LEU A 25 -14.04 -8.20 6.56
C LEU A 25 -13.64 -8.65 5.15
N SER A 26 -12.45 -9.24 5.01
CA SER A 26 -11.99 -9.78 3.73
C SER A 26 -12.89 -10.92 3.24
N ASN A 27 -13.25 -11.86 4.13
CA ASN A 27 -14.13 -12.98 3.80
C ASN A 27 -15.53 -12.49 3.44
N TRP A 28 -16.10 -11.55 4.20
CA TRP A 28 -17.40 -10.96 3.90
C TRP A 28 -17.41 -10.25 2.55
N TYR A 29 -16.35 -9.48 2.24
CA TYR A 29 -16.20 -8.81 0.96
C TYR A 29 -16.12 -9.81 -0.20
N ASN A 30 -15.28 -10.83 -0.06
CA ASN A 30 -15.11 -11.87 -1.07
C ASN A 30 -16.41 -12.65 -1.32
N ASN A 31 -17.12 -13.05 -0.26
CA ASN A 31 -18.41 -13.74 -0.39
C ASN A 31 -19.47 -12.87 -1.08
N THR A 32 -19.51 -11.57 -0.76
CA THR A 32 -20.43 -10.61 -1.40
C THR A 32 -20.10 -10.48 -2.88
N LEU A 33 -18.81 -10.37 -3.20
CA LEU A 33 -18.31 -10.29 -4.56
C LEU A 33 -18.63 -11.56 -5.35
N GLU A 34 -18.40 -12.75 -4.79
CA GLU A 34 -18.73 -14.03 -5.43
C GLU A 34 -20.23 -14.13 -5.74
N SER A 35 -21.08 -13.78 -4.76
CA SER A 35 -22.54 -13.75 -4.95
C SER A 35 -22.94 -12.78 -6.08
N GLN A 36 -22.34 -11.58 -6.11
CA GLN A 36 -22.56 -10.62 -7.17
C GLN A 36 -22.09 -11.14 -8.54
N LEU A 37 -20.91 -11.76 -8.62
CA LEU A 37 -20.39 -12.34 -9.86
C LEU A 37 -21.28 -13.48 -10.37
N GLN A 38 -21.79 -14.34 -9.49
CA GLN A 38 -22.74 -15.40 -9.86
C GLN A 38 -24.07 -14.84 -10.38
N SER A 39 -24.50 -13.69 -9.87
CA SER A 39 -25.72 -13.01 -10.34
C SER A 39 -25.56 -12.31 -11.70
N LEU A 40 -24.32 -11.98 -12.10
CA LEU A 40 -24.02 -11.19 -13.29
C LEU A 40 -23.68 -12.09 -14.48
N SER A 41 -24.60 -12.18 -15.45
CA SER A 41 -24.38 -12.88 -16.73
C SER A 41 -23.43 -12.10 -17.67
N ALA A 42 -22.58 -12.85 -18.39
CA ALA A 42 -21.65 -12.34 -19.40
C ALA A 42 -22.29 -12.04 -20.78
N THR A 43 -23.62 -12.10 -20.87
CA THR A 43 -24.34 -12.03 -22.16
C THR A 43 -24.58 -10.58 -22.59
N ALA A 44 -24.59 -10.32 -23.90
CA ALA A 44 -24.90 -8.99 -24.48
C ALA A 44 -26.27 -8.44 -24.01
N ALA A 45 -27.24 -9.33 -23.75
CA ALA A 45 -28.55 -9.00 -23.19
C ALA A 45 -28.49 -8.31 -21.81
N ASN A 46 -27.39 -8.50 -21.07
CA ASN A 46 -27.17 -7.91 -19.75
C ASN A 46 -26.08 -6.81 -19.81
N ASN A 47 -25.98 -6.10 -20.93
CA ASN A 47 -25.12 -4.90 -21.10
C ASN A 47 -23.64 -5.06 -20.69
N TYR A 48 -23.10 -6.29 -20.77
CA TYR A 48 -21.73 -6.62 -20.35
C TYR A 48 -21.40 -6.16 -18.91
N TYR A 49 -22.38 -6.20 -18.00
CA TYR A 49 -22.19 -5.74 -16.62
C TYR A 49 -21.02 -6.46 -15.91
N LEU A 50 -20.77 -7.73 -16.24
CA LEU A 50 -19.64 -8.49 -15.69
C LEU A 50 -18.29 -7.79 -15.96
N TRP A 51 -17.97 -7.50 -17.23
CA TRP A 51 -16.72 -6.79 -17.57
C TRP A 51 -16.66 -5.39 -16.97
N LYS A 52 -17.79 -4.65 -16.96
CA LYS A 52 -17.84 -3.31 -16.38
C LYS A 52 -17.57 -3.31 -14.88
N PHE A 53 -18.01 -4.36 -14.19
CA PHE A 53 -17.77 -4.57 -12.77
C PHE A 53 -16.32 -5.00 -12.53
N THR A 54 -15.83 -6.01 -13.25
CA THR A 54 -14.51 -6.62 -13.00
C THR A 54 -13.31 -5.78 -13.47
N LYS A 55 -13.47 -4.87 -14.45
CA LYS A 55 -12.35 -4.05 -14.99
C LYS A 55 -11.60 -3.19 -13.97
N ASN A 56 -12.20 -2.88 -12.82
CA ASN A 56 -11.56 -2.09 -11.77
C ASN A 56 -10.91 -2.94 -10.67
N TYR A 57 -11.17 -4.25 -10.65
CA TYR A 57 -10.62 -5.17 -9.66
C TYR A 57 -9.19 -5.59 -9.97
N ASP A 58 -8.85 -5.71 -11.27
CA ASP A 58 -7.50 -6.04 -11.74
C ASP A 58 -6.65 -4.78 -12.00
N ARG A 59 -6.71 -3.80 -11.10
CA ARG A 59 -5.73 -2.71 -11.14
C ARG A 59 -4.47 -3.21 -10.48
N SER A 60 -3.55 -3.71 -11.31
CA SER A 60 -2.13 -3.84 -10.96
C SER A 60 -1.72 -2.60 -10.17
N GLN A 61 -1.25 -2.80 -8.94
CA GLN A 61 -0.81 -1.70 -8.08
C GLN A 61 0.19 -0.86 -8.89
N ILE A 62 -0.14 0.43 -9.05
CA ILE A 62 0.70 1.36 -9.81
C ILE A 62 2.10 1.26 -9.21
N ALA A 63 3.05 0.76 -10.01
CA ALA A 63 4.43 0.62 -9.57
C ALA A 63 4.92 1.97 -9.05
N ASN A 64 5.57 1.96 -7.88
CA ASN A 64 6.17 3.17 -7.29
C ASN A 64 6.90 3.96 -8.39
N PRO A 65 6.68 5.28 -8.50
CA PRO A 65 7.23 6.08 -9.58
C PRO A 65 8.76 5.86 -9.67
N LEU A 66 9.27 5.85 -10.89
CA LEU A 66 10.71 5.71 -11.12
C LEU A 66 11.40 6.93 -10.51
N LEU A 67 12.39 6.67 -9.65
CA LEU A 67 13.24 7.74 -9.11
C LEU A 67 14.36 8.01 -10.11
N LYS A 68 14.66 9.28 -10.36
CA LYS A 68 15.77 9.66 -11.24
C LYS A 68 16.99 9.96 -10.38
N SER A 69 18.08 9.26 -10.66
CA SER A 69 19.41 9.55 -10.14
C SER A 69 20.25 10.23 -11.24
N ASN A 70 21.45 10.67 -10.88
CA ASN A 70 22.42 11.22 -11.83
C ASN A 70 22.90 10.18 -12.86
N SER A 71 22.82 8.88 -12.53
CA SER A 71 23.23 7.77 -13.42
C SER A 71 22.08 7.18 -14.24
N GLY A 72 20.83 7.64 -14.04
CA GLY A 72 19.67 7.19 -14.79
C GLY A 72 18.41 6.99 -13.93
N TRP A 73 17.50 6.13 -14.40
CA TRP A 73 16.28 5.78 -13.64
C TRP A 73 16.53 4.58 -12.73
N ALA A 74 16.14 4.70 -11.46
CA ALA A 74 16.20 3.63 -10.47
C ALA A 74 15.13 2.56 -10.78
N ARG A 75 15.56 1.33 -11.09
CA ARG A 75 14.68 0.27 -11.57
C ARG A 75 14.34 -0.72 -10.46
N THR A 76 15.32 -1.09 -9.63
CA THR A 76 15.09 -2.02 -8.51
C THR A 76 14.62 -1.28 -7.26
N SER A 77 14.01 -2.00 -6.32
CA SER A 77 13.64 -1.43 -5.02
C SER A 77 14.86 -0.91 -4.26
N GLN A 78 16.00 -1.59 -4.38
CA GLN A 78 17.26 -1.17 -3.77
C GLN A 78 17.76 0.13 -4.42
N ASP A 79 17.79 0.22 -5.75
CA ASP A 79 18.19 1.44 -6.46
C ASP A 79 17.35 2.64 -6.04
N LYS A 80 16.05 2.42 -5.82
CA LYS A 80 15.13 3.46 -5.38
C LYS A 80 15.45 3.92 -3.95
N ALA A 81 15.70 2.98 -3.05
CA ALA A 81 16.09 3.29 -1.68
C ALA A 81 17.41 4.09 -1.65
N ASP A 82 18.40 3.66 -2.40
CA ASP A 82 19.71 4.32 -2.46
C ASP A 82 19.61 5.71 -3.10
N THR A 83 18.85 5.85 -4.18
CA THR A 83 18.62 7.14 -4.84
C THR A 83 17.92 8.12 -3.90
N PHE A 84 16.93 7.65 -3.13
CA PHE A 84 16.21 8.48 -2.18
C PHE A 84 17.08 8.87 -0.97
N ALA A 85 17.86 7.93 -0.43
CA ALA A 85 18.81 8.21 0.65
C ALA A 85 19.84 9.27 0.24
N ASN A 86 20.37 9.17 -0.99
CA ASN A 86 21.29 10.15 -1.56
C ASN A 86 20.62 11.53 -1.76
N TYR A 87 19.35 11.57 -2.16
CA TYR A 87 18.62 12.84 -2.25
C TYR A 87 18.48 13.49 -0.87
N LEU A 88 18.05 12.73 0.14
CA LEU A 88 17.86 13.23 1.50
C LEU A 88 19.17 13.76 2.11
N SER A 89 20.28 13.05 1.93
CA SER A 89 21.58 13.48 2.47
C SER A 89 22.08 14.79 1.86
N ASN A 90 21.71 15.08 0.61
CA ASN A 90 22.04 16.33 -0.06
C ASN A 90 21.11 17.47 0.34
N VAL A 91 19.80 17.20 0.51
CA VAL A 91 18.80 18.21 0.90
C VAL A 91 18.98 18.64 2.35
N PHE A 92 19.19 17.68 3.25
CA PHE A 92 19.30 17.93 4.69
C PHE A 92 20.75 18.12 5.12
N ARG A 93 21.44 19.05 4.47
CA ARG A 93 22.78 19.48 4.90
C ARG A 93 22.68 20.60 5.94
N PRO A 94 23.44 20.53 7.04
CA PRO A 94 23.51 21.65 7.97
C PRO A 94 24.08 22.87 7.25
N ASN A 95 23.53 24.05 7.55
CA ASN A 95 24.09 25.31 7.05
C ASN A 95 25.54 25.41 7.48
N GLU A 96 26.42 25.81 6.56
CA GLU A 96 27.81 26.08 6.93
C GLU A 96 27.83 27.10 8.08
N ALA A 97 28.53 26.75 9.15
CA ALA A 97 28.74 27.66 10.26
C ALA A 97 29.50 28.85 9.69
N LYS A 98 28.80 29.98 9.51
CA LYS A 98 29.48 31.25 9.34
C LYS A 98 30.21 31.49 10.65
N ASP A 99 31.52 31.27 10.65
CA ASP A 99 32.40 31.73 11.71
C ASP A 99 32.09 33.22 11.93
N ARG A 100 31.40 33.50 13.03
CA ARG A 100 31.17 34.86 13.49
C ARG A 100 32.48 35.32 14.11
N LEU A 101 33.34 35.92 13.28
CA LEU A 101 34.47 36.74 13.71
C LEU A 101 33.99 37.85 14.65
#